data_AF-A0A938T192-F1
#
_entry.id   AF-A0A938T192-F1
#
_cell.length_a   1.000
_cell.length_b   1.000
_cell.length_c   1.000
_cell.angle_alpha   90.00
_cell.angle_beta   90.00
_cell.angle_gamma   90.00
#
_symmetry.space_group_name_H-M   'P 1'
#
loop_
_entity.id
_entity.type
_entity.pdbx_description
1 polymer ?
#
loop_
_entity_poly.entity_id
_entity_poly.type
_entity_poly.pdbx_seq_one_letter_code
_entity_poly.pdbx_strand_id
1 'polypeptide(L)'
;MWNRNFMFRHQEAAPLEQSENELFHDTDPALDSAGLKLEKFLSVWIQGEGAEGEPTAYTNIYVRTATLDFGKRAGFLQPIQGRSHQIKQMLTPGQKKFLKDWLIKTSRQAWEDSDDHFKDLFDK
;
A
#
# COMPACT_ATOMS: atom_id res chain seq x y z
N MET A 1 -3.70 -17.86 -0.25
CA MET A 1 -4.04 -16.50 0.21
C MET A 1 -3.12 -15.56 -0.53
N TRP A 2 -3.66 -14.80 -1.46
CA TRP A 2 -2.92 -13.84 -2.27
C TRP A 2 -2.69 -12.56 -1.47
N ASN A 3 -1.55 -11.90 -1.68
CA ASN A 3 -1.34 -10.53 -1.23
C ASN A 3 -0.44 -9.76 -2.20
N ARG A 4 -0.50 -8.43 -2.13
CA ARG A 4 0.39 -7.53 -2.86
C ARG A 4 0.67 -6.28 -2.04
N ASN A 5 1.95 -5.90 -1.98
CA ASN A 5 2.36 -4.60 -1.45
C ASN A 5 2.57 -3.57 -2.57
N PHE A 6 2.26 -2.32 -2.25
CA PHE A 6 2.58 -1.13 -3.03
C PHE A 6 3.14 -0.06 -2.09
N MET A 7 4.22 0.62 -2.48
CA MET A 7 4.80 1.70 -1.70
C MET A 7 4.63 3.02 -2.46
N PHE A 8 3.90 3.98 -1.92
CA PHE A 8 3.66 5.29 -2.54
C PHE A 8 4.42 6.39 -1.80
N ARG A 9 5.00 7.35 -2.54
CA ARG A 9 5.26 8.69 -1.98
C ARG A 9 3.90 9.32 -1.64
N HIS A 10 3.77 9.93 -0.46
CA HIS A 10 2.44 10.24 0.12
C HIS A 10 1.51 11.07 -0.79
N GLN A 11 2.06 11.94 -1.65
CA GLN A 11 1.31 12.79 -2.57
C GLN A 11 1.32 12.31 -4.03
N GLU A 12 2.02 11.23 -4.36
CA GLU A 12 2.13 10.72 -5.72
C GLU A 12 1.09 9.64 -6.01
N ALA A 13 0.57 9.64 -7.24
CA ALA A 13 -0.51 8.73 -7.67
C ALA A 13 -0.01 7.33 -8.05
N ALA A 14 1.26 7.20 -8.47
CA ALA A 14 1.87 5.93 -8.81
C ALA A 14 2.75 5.42 -7.65
N PRO A 15 2.84 4.10 -7.44
CA PRO A 15 3.77 3.52 -6.47
C PRO A 15 5.19 3.51 -7.04
N LEU A 16 6.15 3.36 -6.14
CA LEU A 16 7.52 2.98 -6.45
C LEU A 16 7.56 1.57 -7.05
N GLU A 17 8.61 1.28 -7.82
CA GLU A 17 8.85 -0.07 -8.34
C GLU A 17 9.14 -1.09 -7.23
N GLN A 18 9.76 -0.62 -6.14
CA GLN A 18 10.18 -1.42 -4.99
C GLN A 18 9.10 -1.46 -3.91
N SER A 19 8.86 -2.65 -3.36
CA SER A 19 8.00 -2.85 -2.19
C SER A 19 8.65 -2.32 -0.91
N GLU A 20 7.82 -2.18 0.13
CA GLU A 20 8.26 -1.91 1.50
C GLU A 20 9.39 -2.86 1.95
N ASN A 21 9.23 -4.17 1.72
CA ASN A 21 10.18 -5.18 2.19
C ASN A 21 11.55 -4.98 1.53
N GLU A 22 11.59 -4.75 0.21
CA GLU A 22 12.83 -4.52 -0.55
C GLU A 22 13.57 -3.24 -0.16
N LEU A 23 12.88 -2.31 0.49
CA LEU A 23 13.42 -1.02 0.93
C LEU A 23 13.83 -1.00 2.41
N PHE A 24 13.14 -1.73 3.29
CA PHE A 24 13.20 -1.54 4.76
C PHE A 24 13.42 -2.81 5.59
N HIS A 25 13.85 -3.91 4.97
CA HIS A 25 14.03 -5.21 5.64
C HIS A 25 14.95 -5.18 6.89
N ASP A 26 15.91 -4.24 6.94
CA ASP A 26 16.92 -4.09 8.00
C ASP A 26 17.00 -2.65 8.56
N THR A 27 15.85 -1.97 8.73
CA THR A 27 15.85 -0.60 9.28
C THR A 27 16.05 -0.58 10.79
N ASP A 28 17.29 -0.33 11.23
CA ASP A 28 17.68 -0.26 12.64
C ASP A 28 16.89 0.84 13.40
N PRO A 29 16.14 0.52 14.48
CA PRO A 29 15.23 1.48 15.15
C PRO A 29 15.88 2.70 15.81
N ALA A 30 17.22 2.75 15.89
CA ALA A 30 17.98 3.72 16.68
C ALA A 30 18.92 4.60 15.84
N LEU A 31 18.45 5.15 14.72
CA LEU A 31 19.15 6.22 14.01
C LEU A 31 18.81 7.59 14.59
N ASP A 32 19.84 8.29 15.08
CA ASP A 32 19.75 9.72 15.39
C ASP A 32 19.20 10.47 14.18
N SER A 33 18.05 11.11 14.37
CA SER A 33 17.33 11.80 13.30
C SER A 33 18.09 13.01 12.72
N ALA A 34 19.18 13.44 13.37
CA ALA A 34 20.10 14.47 12.88
C ALA A 34 20.65 14.13 11.48
N GLY A 35 20.14 14.83 10.46
CA GLY A 35 20.61 14.70 9.08
C GLY A 35 19.93 13.59 8.25
N LEU A 36 18.77 13.08 8.67
CA LEU A 36 17.88 12.32 7.80
C LEU A 36 17.00 13.25 6.95
N LYS A 37 16.88 12.98 5.64
CA LYS A 37 15.92 13.64 4.74
C LYS A 37 14.62 12.84 4.70
N LEU A 38 13.82 13.03 5.75
CA LEU A 38 12.60 12.27 5.97
C LEU A 38 11.46 12.74 5.05
N GLU A 39 11.00 11.85 4.17
CA GLU A 39 9.81 12.02 3.34
C GLU A 39 8.67 11.12 3.84
N LYS A 40 7.41 11.48 3.54
CA LYS A 40 6.24 10.67 3.90
C LYS A 40 5.88 9.68 2.79
N PHE A 41 5.62 8.44 3.18
CA PHE A 41 5.17 7.38 2.29
C PHE A 41 3.93 6.66 2.85
N LEU A 42 3.26 5.92 1.98
CA LEU A 42 2.15 5.02 2.31
C LEU A 42 2.50 3.63 1.79
N SER A 43 2.67 2.67 2.70
CA SER A 43 2.69 1.26 2.34
C SER A 43 1.27 0.73 2.33
N VAL A 44 0.86 0.17 1.21
CA VAL A 44 -0.50 -0.33 0.95
C VAL A 44 -0.42 -1.82 0.65
N TRP A 45 -1.02 -2.62 1.52
CA TRP A 45 -1.12 -4.07 1.40
C TRP A 45 -2.54 -4.43 0.99
N ILE A 46 -2.70 -5.14 -0.12
CA ILE A 46 -3.98 -5.70 -0.54
C ILE A 46 -3.91 -7.21 -0.35
N GLN A 47 -4.97 -7.79 0.21
CA GLN A 47 -5.11 -9.22 0.46
C GLN A 47 -6.30 -9.79 -0.31
N GLY A 48 -6.22 -11.07 -0.62
CA GLY A 48 -7.23 -11.77 -1.39
C GLY A 48 -7.15 -13.29 -1.29
N GLU A 49 -8.09 -13.92 -1.96
CA GLU A 49 -8.12 -15.36 -2.19
C GLU A 49 -7.27 -15.74 -3.41
N GLY A 50 -7.00 -17.04 -3.55
CA GLY A 50 -6.16 -17.58 -4.63
C GLY A 50 -4.70 -17.81 -4.25
N ALA A 51 -3.90 -18.10 -5.28
CA ALA A 51 -2.47 -18.40 -5.21
C ALA A 51 -1.64 -17.16 -5.55
N GLU A 52 -0.31 -17.24 -5.41
CA GLU A 52 0.57 -16.15 -5.84
C GLU A 52 0.45 -15.91 -7.35
N GLY A 53 0.39 -14.66 -7.78
CA GLY A 53 0.14 -14.28 -9.18
C GLY A 53 -1.31 -14.43 -9.66
N GLU A 54 -2.10 -15.33 -9.06
CA GLU A 54 -3.46 -15.68 -9.47
C GLU A 54 -4.50 -15.40 -8.36
N PRO A 55 -4.89 -14.12 -8.15
CA PRO A 55 -5.97 -13.79 -7.23
C PRO A 55 -7.33 -14.23 -7.79
N THR A 56 -8.18 -14.77 -6.91
CA THR A 56 -9.56 -15.17 -7.24
C THR A 56 -10.62 -14.22 -6.68
N ALA A 57 -10.32 -13.49 -5.60
CA ALA A 57 -11.14 -12.39 -5.07
C ALA A 57 -10.25 -11.47 -4.23
N TYR A 58 -10.53 -10.16 -4.18
CA TYR A 58 -9.87 -9.25 -3.25
C TYR A 58 -10.76 -9.03 -2.03
N THR A 59 -10.18 -9.21 -0.83
CA THR A 59 -10.96 -9.32 0.41
C THR A 59 -10.62 -8.25 1.44
N ASN A 60 -9.39 -7.70 1.41
CA ASN A 60 -9.02 -6.64 2.34
C ASN A 60 -7.90 -5.74 1.80
N ILE A 61 -7.80 -4.56 2.39
CA ILE A 61 -6.71 -3.61 2.18
C ILE A 61 -6.30 -3.05 3.53
N TYR A 62 -5.00 -2.87 3.69
CA TYR A 62 -4.37 -2.27 4.85
C TYR A 62 -3.42 -1.18 4.36
N VAL A 63 -3.34 -0.09 5.10
CA VAL A 63 -2.41 1.00 4.83
C VAL A 63 -1.60 1.25 6.08
N ARG A 64 -0.35 1.70 5.91
CA ARG A 64 0.40 2.31 6.99
C ARG A 64 1.31 3.40 6.47
N THR A 65 1.29 4.51 7.18
CA THR A 65 2.18 5.64 6.93
C THR A 65 3.60 5.30 7.35
N ALA A 66 4.55 5.76 6.58
CA ALA A 66 5.97 5.65 6.87
C ALA A 66 6.64 7.02 6.72
N THR A 67 7.67 7.28 7.52
CA THR A 67 8.47 8.51 7.44
C THR A 67 9.93 8.09 7.31
N LEU A 68 10.50 8.30 6.12
CA LEU A 68 11.65 7.55 5.63
C LEU A 68 12.64 8.45 4.87
N ASP A 69 13.93 8.23 5.08
CA ASP A 69 14.99 8.70 4.20
C ASP A 69 15.27 7.60 3.16
N PHE A 70 14.78 7.82 1.94
CA PHE A 70 14.89 6.87 0.84
C PHE A 70 16.35 6.63 0.40
N GLY A 71 17.21 7.64 0.54
CA GLY A 71 18.63 7.53 0.19
C GLY A 71 19.43 6.72 1.20
N LYS A 72 19.05 6.78 2.49
CA LYS A 72 19.69 6.02 3.58
C LYS A 72 18.98 4.70 3.93
N ARG A 73 17.83 4.41 3.32
CA ARG A 73 16.94 3.26 3.66
C ARG A 73 16.60 3.20 5.15
N ALA A 74 16.42 4.38 5.75
CA ALA A 74 16.26 4.59 7.17
C ALA A 74 14.91 5.24 7.49
N GLY A 75 14.37 5.01 8.69
CA GLY A 75 13.19 5.72 9.20
C GLY A 75 12.23 4.85 9.97
N PHE A 76 10.96 5.26 10.01
CA PHE A 76 9.98 4.75 10.96
C PHE A 76 8.68 4.36 10.25
N LEU A 77 8.20 3.16 10.56
CA LEU A 77 6.96 2.59 10.06
C LEU A 77 5.89 2.72 11.15
N GLN A 78 4.75 3.34 10.85
CA GLN A 78 3.62 3.35 11.77
C GLN A 78 2.93 1.98 11.80
N PRO A 79 2.14 1.66 12.84
CA PRO A 79 1.34 0.44 12.91
C PRO A 79 0.42 0.29 11.70
N ILE A 80 -0.07 -0.94 11.44
CA ILE A 80 -1.05 -1.18 10.37
C ILE A 80 -2.40 -0.54 10.70
N GLN A 81 -2.99 0.18 9.73
CA GLN A 81 -4.39 0.63 9.74
C GLN A 81 -5.23 -0.17 8.72
N GLY A 82 -6.29 -0.83 9.18
CA GLY A 82 -7.15 -1.69 8.34
C GLY A 82 -8.63 -1.30 8.30
N ARG A 83 -9.02 -0.11 8.77
CA ARG A 83 -10.45 0.31 8.82
C ARG A 83 -10.80 1.18 7.62
N SER A 84 -11.90 0.85 6.93
CA SER A 84 -12.35 1.48 5.68
C SER A 84 -12.32 3.01 5.70
N HIS A 85 -12.83 3.64 6.76
CA HIS A 85 -12.83 5.11 6.87
C HIS A 85 -11.41 5.71 6.95
N GLN A 86 -10.47 5.04 7.61
CA GLN A 86 -9.07 5.49 7.70
C GLN A 86 -8.40 5.35 6.33
N ILE A 87 -8.65 4.24 5.64
CA ILE A 87 -8.08 3.96 4.31
C ILE A 87 -8.60 4.96 3.27
N LYS A 88 -9.92 5.25 3.26
CA LYS A 88 -10.51 6.27 2.38
C LYS A 88 -9.96 7.68 2.63
N GLN A 89 -9.43 7.97 3.82
CA GLN A 89 -8.80 9.25 4.20
C GLN A 89 -7.29 9.31 3.93
N MET A 90 -6.57 8.18 4.01
CA MET A 90 -5.11 8.15 3.80
C MET A 90 -4.72 8.12 2.32
N LEU A 91 -5.51 7.46 1.47
CA LEU A 91 -5.22 7.33 0.04
C LEU A 91 -5.78 8.53 -0.73
N THR A 92 -4.93 9.16 -1.55
CA THR A 92 -5.36 10.21 -2.48
C THR A 92 -6.24 9.62 -3.59
N PRO A 93 -7.11 10.43 -4.25
CA PRO A 93 -7.90 9.95 -5.38
C PRO A 93 -7.03 9.35 -6.52
N GLY A 94 -5.83 9.89 -6.73
CA GLY A 94 -4.86 9.35 -7.69
C GLY A 94 -4.37 7.95 -7.32
N GLN A 95 -4.04 7.73 -6.05
CA GLN A 95 -3.61 6.42 -5.53
C GLN A 95 -4.74 5.39 -5.60
N LYS A 96 -5.97 5.78 -5.20
CA LYS A 96 -7.17 4.93 -5.34
C LYS A 96 -7.39 4.52 -6.79
N LYS A 97 -7.33 5.49 -7.72
CA LYS A 97 -7.49 5.22 -9.15
C LYS A 97 -6.42 4.25 -9.66
N PHE A 98 -5.14 4.49 -9.34
CA PHE A 98 -4.05 3.59 -9.73
C PHE A 98 -4.30 2.16 -9.23
N LEU A 99 -4.62 1.99 -7.95
CA LEU A 99 -4.86 0.68 -7.35
C LEU A 99 -6.06 -0.02 -8.01
N LYS A 100 -7.18 0.68 -8.22
CA LYS A 100 -8.36 0.15 -8.92
C LYS A 100 -8.02 -0.31 -10.34
N ASP A 101 -7.34 0.53 -11.13
CA ASP A 101 -6.90 0.19 -12.49
C ASP A 101 -5.97 -1.03 -12.48
N TRP A 102 -5.03 -1.11 -11.52
CA TRP A 102 -4.08 -2.22 -11.39
C TRP A 102 -4.75 -3.53 -11.02
N LEU A 103 -5.69 -3.52 -10.07
CA LEU A 103 -6.44 -4.71 -9.64
C LEU A 103 -7.28 -5.27 -10.81
N ILE A 104 -8.07 -4.41 -11.48
CA ILE A 104 -8.88 -4.80 -12.64
C ILE A 104 -8.00 -5.35 -13.79
N LYS A 105 -6.81 -4.78 -13.99
CA LYS A 105 -5.84 -5.27 -15.00
C LYS A 105 -5.21 -6.61 -14.61
N THR A 106 -4.95 -6.83 -13.32
CA THR A 106 -4.32 -8.05 -12.79
C THR A 106 -5.28 -9.23 -12.83
N SER A 107 -6.51 -9.04 -12.36
CA SER A 107 -7.58 -10.02 -12.50
C SER A 107 -8.93 -9.31 -12.47
N ARG A 108 -9.55 -9.14 -13.64
CA ARG A 108 -10.93 -8.65 -13.72
C ARG A 108 -11.89 -9.58 -12.98
N GLN A 109 -11.68 -10.90 -13.07
CA GLN A 109 -12.53 -11.87 -12.36
C GLN A 109 -12.48 -11.63 -10.84
N ALA A 110 -11.27 -11.51 -10.28
CA ALA A 110 -11.12 -11.23 -8.84
C ALA A 110 -11.71 -9.88 -8.43
N TRP A 111 -11.65 -8.86 -9.30
CA TRP A 111 -12.33 -7.61 -9.05
C TRP A 111 -13.85 -7.77 -9.02
N GLU A 112 -14.46 -8.43 -10.00
CA GLU A 112 -15.92 -8.64 -10.02
C GLU A 112 -16.39 -9.48 -8.81
N ASP A 113 -15.63 -10.52 -8.44
CA ASP A 113 -15.91 -11.41 -7.31
C ASP A 113 -15.57 -10.79 -5.93
N SER A 114 -15.00 -9.59 -5.89
CA SER A 114 -14.76 -8.86 -4.64
C SER A 114 -16.05 -8.28 -4.06
N ASP A 115 -16.14 -8.22 -2.73
CA ASP A 115 -17.30 -7.62 -2.03
C ASP A 115 -17.46 -6.12 -2.37
N ASP A 116 -18.71 -5.65 -2.43
CA ASP A 116 -19.00 -4.24 -2.71
C ASP A 116 -18.35 -3.32 -1.69
N HIS A 117 -18.29 -3.66 -0.40
CA HIS A 117 -17.58 -2.89 0.62
C HIS A 117 -16.07 -2.75 0.36
N PHE A 118 -15.45 -3.68 -0.36
CA PHE A 118 -14.06 -3.57 -0.81
C PHE A 118 -13.95 -2.63 -2.02
N LYS A 119 -14.81 -2.81 -3.03
CA LYS A 119 -14.85 -1.95 -4.24
C LYS A 119 -15.08 -0.47 -3.87
N ASP A 120 -15.97 -0.25 -2.90
CA ASP A 120 -16.38 1.04 -2.34
C ASP A 120 -15.20 1.85 -1.72
N LEU A 121 -14.07 1.21 -1.41
CA LEU A 121 -12.84 1.87 -0.92
C LEU A 121 -12.14 2.70 -2.00
N PHE A 122 -12.35 2.36 -3.26
CA PHE A 122 -11.75 3.00 -4.43
C PHE A 122 -12.67 4.02 -5.09
N ASP A 123 -13.92 4.12 -4.63
CA ASP A 123 -14.88 5.11 -5.12
C ASP A 123 -14.80 6.40 -4.28
N LYS A 124 -14.56 7.52 -4.98
CA LYS A 124 -14.20 8.86 -4.48
C LYS A 124 -12.72 9.00 -4.08
#